data_AF-A0A839QNV0-F1
#
_entry.id   AF-A0A839QNV0-F1
#
_cell.length_a   1.000
_cell.length_b   1.000
_cell.length_c   1.000
_cell.angle_alpha   90.00
_cell.angle_beta   90.00
_cell.angle_gamma   90.00
#
_symmetry.space_group_name_H-M   'P 1'
#
loop_
_entity.id
_entity.type
_entity.pdbx_description
1 polymer ?
#
loop_
_entity_poly.entity_id
_entity_poly.type
_entity_poly.pdbx_seq_one_letter_code
_entity_poly.pdbx_strand_id
1 'polypeptide(L)'
;MKTLIKVLGTVTSVVAGLIGTKIISAIWRGATGEKPPSPANPEIQQRATIGKVLSFAIVSGASAAVIQAVTKRWTQKLAEKK
;
A
#
# COMPACT_ATOMS: atom_id res chain seq x y z
N MET A 1 -8.05 -11.61 27.12
CA MET A 1 -8.22 -10.25 26.52
C MET A 1 -7.04 -9.82 25.64
N LYS A 2 -5.78 -9.83 26.13
CA LYS A 2 -4.61 -9.44 25.31
C LYS A 2 -4.40 -10.25 24.03
N THR A 3 -4.64 -11.56 24.06
CA THR A 3 -4.45 -12.45 22.90
C THR A 3 -5.50 -12.20 21.82
N LEU A 4 -6.76 -12.00 22.20
CA LEU A 4 -7.85 -11.71 21.27
C LEU A 4 -7.66 -10.35 20.56
N ILE A 5 -7.20 -9.33 21.29
CA ILE A 5 -6.86 -8.01 20.71
C ILE A 5 -5.67 -8.12 19.76
N LYS A 6 -4.64 -8.92 20.10
CA LYS A 6 -3.52 -9.18 19.20
C LYS A 6 -3.97 -9.87 17.92
N VAL A 7 -4.80 -10.90 18.02
CA VAL A 7 -5.33 -11.64 16.86
C VAL A 7 -6.21 -10.74 16.00
N LEU A 8 -7.14 -9.98 16.59
CA LEU A 8 -7.95 -9.00 15.86
C LEU A 8 -7.09 -7.92 15.19
N GLY A 9 -6.06 -7.43 15.88
CA GLY A 9 -5.11 -6.46 15.33
C GLY A 9 -4.34 -7.03 14.14
N THR A 10 -3.83 -8.26 14.23
CA THR A 10 -3.14 -8.94 13.13
C THR A 10 -4.09 -9.20 11.95
N VAL A 11 -5.29 -9.72 12.19
CA VAL A 11 -6.29 -9.97 11.14
C VAL A 11 -6.68 -8.66 10.45
N THR A 12 -6.89 -7.59 11.21
CA THR A 12 -7.23 -6.27 10.66
C THR A 12 -6.08 -5.70 9.83
N SER A 13 -4.83 -5.82 10.28
CA SER A 13 -3.66 -5.42 9.49
C SER A 13 -3.52 -6.19 8.19
N VAL A 14 -3.77 -7.51 8.22
CA VAL A 14 -3.72 -8.35 7.02
C VAL A 14 -4.82 -7.94 6.04
N VAL A 15 -6.05 -7.77 6.52
CA VAL A 15 -7.19 -7.31 5.70
C VAL A 15 -6.93 -5.93 5.12
N ALA A 16 -6.42 -4.98 5.93
CA ALA A 16 -6.06 -3.65 5.47
C ALA A 16 -4.94 -3.70 4.40
N GLY A 17 -3.93 -4.54 4.58
CA GLY A 17 -2.87 -4.77 3.61
C GLY A 17 -3.38 -5.35 2.29
N LEU A 18 -4.31 -6.32 2.35
CA LEU A 18 -4.94 -6.90 1.16
C LEU A 18 -5.77 -5.85 0.40
N ILE A 19 -6.58 -5.06 1.10
CA ILE A 19 -7.40 -3.99 0.51
C ILE A 19 -6.51 -2.91 -0.11
N GLY A 20 -5.47 -2.47 0.62
CA GLY A 20 -4.51 -1.49 0.10
C GLY A 20 -3.83 -1.97 -1.18
N THR A 21 -3.41 -3.24 -1.20
CA THR A 21 -2.78 -3.85 -2.38
C THR A 21 -3.73 -3.88 -3.58
N LYS A 22 -5.02 -4.17 -3.38
CA LYS A 22 -6.05 -4.17 -4.43
C LYS A 22 -6.27 -2.76 -5.00
N ILE A 23 -6.36 -1.75 -4.14
CA ILE A 23 -6.54 -0.35 -4.55
C ILE A 23 -5.34 0.11 -5.39
N ILE A 24 -4.13 -0.11 -4.91
CA ILE A 24 -2.89 0.25 -5.62
C ILE A 24 -2.81 -0.49 -6.96
N SER A 25 -3.18 -1.77 -6.99
CA SER A 25 -3.22 -2.56 -8.22
C SER A 25 -4.26 -2.05 -9.22
N ALA A 26 -5.43 -1.62 -8.75
CA ALA A 26 -6.49 -1.06 -9.59
C ALA A 26 -6.10 0.29 -10.17
N ILE A 27 -5.53 1.19 -9.35
CA ILE A 27 -4.98 2.47 -9.80
C ILE A 27 -3.91 2.24 -10.86
N TRP A 28 -3.01 1.28 -10.62
CA TRP A 28 -1.94 0.97 -11.56
C TRP A 28 -2.46 0.44 -12.90
N ARG A 29 -3.39 -0.52 -12.85
CA ARG A 29 -4.01 -1.09 -14.05
C ARG A 29 -4.81 -0.03 -14.83
N GLY A 30 -5.48 0.88 -14.12
CA GLY A 30 -6.16 2.02 -14.74
C GLY A 30 -5.20 3.02 -15.39
N ALA A 31 -4.04 3.27 -14.78
CA ALA A 31 -3.06 4.23 -15.29
C ALA A 31 -2.16 3.68 -16.42
N THR A 32 -1.82 2.38 -16.39
CA THR A 32 -0.86 1.78 -17.34
C THR A 32 -1.46 0.72 -18.26
N GLY A 33 -2.71 0.30 -18.05
CA GLY A 33 -3.36 -0.79 -18.80
C GLY A 33 -2.82 -2.20 -18.47
N GLU A 34 -1.73 -2.28 -17.70
CA GLU A 34 -0.93 -3.48 -17.48
C GLU A 34 -0.92 -3.91 -16.01
N LYS A 35 -0.60 -5.18 -15.75
CA LYS A 35 -0.47 -5.67 -14.38
C LYS A 35 0.72 -4.99 -13.67
N PRO A 36 0.57 -4.59 -12.39
CA PRO A 36 1.65 -3.94 -11.65
C PRO A 36 2.86 -4.86 -11.48
N PRO A 37 4.09 -4.37 -11.76
CA PRO A 37 5.34 -5.06 -11.41
C PRO A 37 5.57 -4.93 -9.89
N SER A 38 4.69 -5.57 -9.14
CA SER A 38 4.70 -5.63 -7.68
C SER A 38 5.60 -6.79 -7.23
N PRO A 39 6.21 -6.73 -6.02
CA PRO A 39 6.85 -7.89 -5.41
C PRO A 39 5.91 -9.10 -5.25
N ALA A 40 4.59 -8.89 -5.33
CA ALA A 40 3.60 -9.97 -5.41
C ALA A 40 3.60 -10.73 -6.76
N ASN A 41 4.27 -10.20 -7.80
CA ASN A 41 4.39 -10.79 -9.14
C ASN A 41 5.85 -10.73 -9.62
N PRO A 42 6.75 -11.54 -9.02
CA PRO A 42 8.19 -11.48 -9.30
C PRO A 42 8.54 -11.74 -10.77
N GLU A 43 7.80 -12.61 -11.46
CA GLU A 43 7.99 -12.87 -12.90
C GLU A 43 7.77 -11.64 -13.78
N ILE A 44 6.77 -10.81 -13.46
CA ILE A 44 6.47 -9.59 -14.23
C ILE A 44 7.49 -8.49 -13.90
N GLN A 45 7.98 -8.46 -12.66
CA GLN A 45 9.01 -7.52 -12.23
C GLN A 45 10.38 -7.83 -12.87
N GLN A 46 10.74 -9.10 -13.02
CA GLN A 46 11.99 -9.52 -13.67
C GLN A 46 11.97 -9.33 -15.20
N ARG A 47 10.81 -9.44 -15.84
CA ARG A 47 10.66 -9.17 -17.29
C ARG A 47 10.37 -7.70 -17.62
N ALA A 48 10.06 -6.88 -16.62
CA ALA A 48 9.78 -5.47 -16.83
C ALA A 48 11.07 -4.66 -17.02
N THR A 49 11.10 -3.81 -18.05
CA THR A 49 12.12 -2.78 -18.25
C THR A 49 12.33 -1.97 -16.96
N ILE A 50 13.58 -1.65 -16.63
CA ILE A 50 13.98 -0.85 -15.45
C ILE A 50 13.12 0.42 -15.30
N GLY A 51 12.80 1.09 -16.40
CA GLY A 51 11.90 2.25 -16.41
C GLY A 51 10.49 1.98 -15.85
N LYS A 52 9.91 0.82 -16.14
CA LYS A 52 8.55 0.44 -15.67
C LYS A 52 8.57 0.08 -14.17
N VAL A 53 9.65 -0.53 -13.70
CA VAL A 53 9.89 -0.77 -12.26
C VAL A 53 10.09 0.56 -11.53
N LEU A 54 10.85 1.49 -12.12
CA LEU A 54 11.06 2.82 -11.54
C LEU A 54 9.76 3.63 -11.47
N SER A 55 8.94 3.64 -12.53
CA SER A 55 7.62 4.28 -12.48
C SER A 55 6.72 3.66 -11.41
N PHE A 56 6.78 2.34 -11.23
CA PHE A 56 6.01 1.67 -10.17
C PHE A 56 6.50 2.04 -8.78
N ALA A 57 7.81 2.11 -8.60
CA ALA A 57 8.43 2.54 -7.35
C ALA A 57 8.08 4.00 -7.03
N ILE A 58 8.07 4.90 -8.02
CA ILE A 58 7.69 6.31 -7.82
C ILE A 58 6.23 6.42 -7.40
N VAL A 59 5.30 5.77 -8.11
CA VAL A 59 3.87 5.83 -7.78
C VAL A 59 3.56 5.16 -6.45
N SER A 60 4.19 4.01 -6.18
CA SER A 60 4.04 3.31 -4.90
C SER A 60 4.63 4.13 -3.74
N GLY A 61 5.81 4.72 -3.95
CA GLY A 61 6.46 5.60 -2.98
C GLY A 61 5.66 6.88 -2.72
N ALA A 62 5.13 7.51 -3.76
CA ALA A 62 4.25 8.66 -3.64
C ALA A 62 2.96 8.32 -2.88
N SER A 63 2.34 7.18 -3.21
CA SER A 63 1.15 6.68 -2.50
C SER A 63 1.45 6.43 -1.02
N ALA A 64 2.58 5.80 -0.70
CA ALA A 64 3.02 5.57 0.67
C ALA A 64 3.29 6.88 1.42
N ALA A 65 3.88 7.88 0.77
CA ALA A 65 4.10 9.20 1.35
C ALA A 65 2.78 9.91 1.66
N VAL A 66 1.79 9.84 0.76
CA VAL A 66 0.44 10.39 0.99
C VAL A 66 -0.23 9.69 2.17
N ILE A 67 -0.21 8.35 2.21
CA ILE A 67 -0.77 7.58 3.33
C ILE A 67 -0.08 7.99 4.65
N GLN A 68 1.24 8.11 4.67
CA GLN A 68 1.99 8.54 5.85
C GLN A 68 1.63 9.97 6.28
N ALA A 69 1.50 10.90 5.33
CA ALA A 69 1.14 12.28 5.62
C ALA A 69 -0.29 12.39 6.18
N VAL A 70 -1.25 11.68 5.57
CA VAL A 70 -2.63 11.62 6.06
C VAL A 70 -2.68 10.97 7.44
N THR A 71 -1.98 9.85 7.62
CA THR A 71 -1.93 9.15 8.91
C THR A 71 -1.34 10.04 10.00
N LYS A 72 -0.20 10.71 9.73
CA LYS A 72 0.40 11.65 10.69
C LYS A 72 -0.55 12.79 11.04
N ARG A 73 -1.21 13.40 10.05
CA ARG A 73 -2.21 14.46 10.28
C ARG A 73 -3.38 13.99 11.12
N TRP A 74 -3.91 12.80 10.83
CA TRP A 74 -5.02 12.22 11.59
C TRP A 74 -4.62 11.90 13.03
N THR A 75 -3.46 11.28 13.22
CA THR A 75 -2.92 10.99 14.55
C THR A 75 -2.68 12.27 15.35
N GLN A 76 -2.14 13.33 14.73
CA GLN A 76 -1.98 14.63 15.38
C GLN A 76 -3.33 15.26 15.75
N LYS A 77 -4.31 15.29 14.83
CA LYS A 77 -5.67 15.77 15.11
C LYS A 77 -6.35 15.02 16.25
N LEU A 78 -6.11 13.71 16.37
CA LEU A 78 -6.66 12.89 17.45
C LEU A 78 -5.91 13.09 18.77
N ALA A 79 -4.59 13.35 18.71
CA ALA A 79 -3.77 13.66 19.88
C ALA A 79 -4.05 15.07 20.43
N GLU A 80 -4.34 16.06 19.58
CA GLU A 80 -4.71 17.43 19.97
C GLU A 80 -6.13 17.53 20.56
N LYS A 81 -7.00 16.53 20.31
CA LYS A 81 -8.39 16.52 20.77
C LYS A 81 -8.56 15.83 22.14
N LYS A 82 -7.46 15.50 22.83
CA LYS A 82 -7.43 14.84 24.14
C LYS A 82 -6.77 15.73 25.17
#